data_AF-A0A936Y0U1-F1
#
_entry.id   AF-A0A936Y0U1-F1
#
_cell.length_a   1.000
_cell.length_b   1.000
_cell.length_c   1.000
_cell.angle_alpha   90.00
_cell.angle_beta   90.00
_cell.angle_gamma   90.00
#
_symmetry.space_group_name_H-M   'P 1'
#
loop_
_entity.id
_entity.type
_entity.pdbx_description
1 polymer ?
#
loop_
_entity_poly.entity_id
_entity_poly.type
_entity_poly.pdbx_seq_one_letter_code
_entity_poly.pdbx_strand_id
1 'polypeptide(L)'
;MKRTSLFIVIAAALFMGSCKSGGTDAEIATDMCGCFNMLKDSMPKEAMVVFEKAAAAEKPQETFGAEIQKLDPETAQKVTAALMGTAKEGSPINNCLKELDKKYKTAASSDQEAAKRMVAALKDKKGCDIMLALMRMNLKK
;
A
#
# COMPACT_ATOMS: atom_id res chain seq x y z
N MET A 1 -19.81 -17.70 49.12
CA MET A 1 -18.48 -18.07 48.59
C MET A 1 -18.00 -16.96 47.67
N LYS A 2 -17.08 -16.13 48.16
CA LYS A 2 -16.43 -15.06 47.39
C LYS A 2 -15.29 -15.71 46.60
N ARG A 3 -15.35 -15.67 45.26
CA ARG A 3 -14.22 -16.04 44.40
C ARG A 3 -13.29 -14.83 44.30
N THR A 4 -12.34 -14.79 45.21
CA THR A 4 -11.15 -13.94 45.11
C THR A 4 -10.32 -14.35 43.90
N SER A 5 -9.96 -13.32 43.14
CA SER A 5 -8.72 -13.08 42.38
C SER A 5 -7.69 -14.21 42.34
N LEU A 6 -7.07 -14.39 41.17
CA LEU A 6 -5.63 -14.23 40.97
C LEU A 6 -5.22 -14.84 39.63
N PHE A 7 -5.36 -14.13 38.51
CA PHE A 7 -4.52 -14.42 37.35
C PHE A 7 -4.16 -13.15 36.59
N ILE A 8 -2.87 -12.82 36.71
CA ILE A 8 -2.02 -12.27 35.65
C ILE A 8 -2.13 -10.75 35.46
N VAL A 9 -1.43 -10.05 36.35
CA VAL A 9 -0.67 -8.84 36.02
C VAL A 9 0.45 -9.26 35.07
N ILE A 10 0.29 -9.05 33.75
CA ILE A 10 1.41 -8.97 32.81
C ILE A 10 1.21 -7.73 31.94
N ALA A 11 2.16 -6.81 32.15
CA ALA A 11 2.53 -5.65 31.36
C ALA A 11 2.00 -5.57 29.92
N ALA A 12 1.29 -4.48 29.64
CA ALA A 12 1.38 -3.76 28.37
C ALA A 12 1.27 -2.25 28.62
N ALA A 13 2.10 -1.74 29.53
CA ALA A 13 2.39 -0.31 29.64
C ALA A 13 3.45 0.08 28.60
N LEU A 14 3.17 -0.14 27.31
CA LEU A 14 3.93 0.28 26.13
C LEU A 14 2.92 0.10 24.98
N PHE A 15 2.27 1.09 24.35
CA PHE A 15 2.68 2.41 23.91
C PHE A 15 1.42 3.30 23.80
N MET A 16 1.20 4.23 24.73
CA MET A 16 0.39 5.43 24.47
C MET A 16 1.29 6.56 23.96
N GLY A 17 2.12 6.22 22.97
CA GLY A 17 2.72 7.21 22.09
C GLY A 17 1.88 7.21 20.85
N SER A 18 0.96 8.18 20.73
CA SER A 18 0.53 8.64 19.41
C SER A 18 1.80 9.15 18.72
N CYS A 19 2.56 8.24 18.09
CA CYS A 19 3.64 8.60 17.18
C CYS A 19 2.95 9.41 16.10
N LYS A 20 2.99 10.73 16.27
CA LYS A 20 2.65 11.68 15.24
C LYS A 20 3.58 11.30 14.09
N SER A 21 3.01 10.67 13.08
CA SER A 21 3.68 10.46 11.80
C SER A 21 4.41 11.77 11.47
N GLY A 22 5.68 11.66 11.04
CA GLY A 22 6.52 12.83 10.72
C GLY A 22 5.99 13.69 9.57
N GLY A 23 4.86 13.31 8.98
CA GLY A 23 4.20 14.01 7.87
C GLY A 23 2.70 13.71 7.81
N THR A 24 2.01 14.43 6.93
CA THR A 24 0.59 14.24 6.64
C THR A 24 0.36 13.01 5.76
N ASP A 25 -0.85 12.45 5.82
CA ASP A 25 -1.23 11.32 4.95
C ASP A 25 -1.03 11.63 3.46
N ALA A 26 -1.23 12.88 3.04
CA ALA A 26 -1.02 13.31 1.66
C ALA A 26 0.46 13.32 1.23
N GLU A 27 1.35 13.76 2.12
CA GLU A 27 2.81 13.73 1.90
C GLU A 27 3.31 12.29 1.83
N ILE A 28 2.89 11.44 2.78
CA ILE A 28 3.23 10.02 2.81
C ILE A 28 2.74 9.34 1.52
N ALA A 29 1.49 9.56 1.14
CA ALA A 29 0.92 8.96 -0.07
C ALA A 29 1.66 9.42 -1.34
N THR A 30 2.03 10.70 -1.43
CA THR A 30 2.79 11.24 -2.56
C THR A 30 4.18 10.61 -2.65
N ASP A 31 4.88 10.51 -1.52
CA ASP A 31 6.20 9.90 -1.48
C ASP A 31 6.15 8.40 -1.79
N MET A 32 5.15 7.68 -1.27
CA MET A 32 4.94 6.27 -1.62
C MET A 32 4.64 6.10 -3.10
N CYS A 33 3.81 6.98 -3.69
CA CYS A 33 3.61 6.99 -5.14
C CYS A 33 4.95 7.15 -5.89
N GLY A 34 5.85 8.01 -5.40
CA GLY A 34 7.22 8.12 -5.93
C GLY A 34 7.98 6.79 -5.92
N CYS A 35 7.93 6.04 -4.81
CA CYS A 35 8.54 4.71 -4.74
C CYS A 35 7.92 3.72 -5.75
N PHE A 36 6.59 3.65 -5.84
CA PHE A 36 5.91 2.72 -6.74
C PHE A 36 6.02 3.12 -8.22
N ASN A 37 6.32 4.37 -8.53
CA ASN A 37 6.61 4.80 -9.91
C ASN A 37 7.87 4.17 -10.48
N MET A 38 8.79 3.69 -9.64
CA MET A 38 9.94 2.90 -10.08
C MET A 38 9.53 1.58 -10.75
N LEU A 39 8.30 1.09 -10.50
CA LEU A 39 7.80 -0.10 -11.20
C LEU A 39 7.48 0.16 -12.67
N LYS A 40 7.18 1.40 -13.05
CA LYS A 40 6.74 1.70 -14.42
C LYS A 40 7.77 1.27 -15.46
N ASP A 41 9.04 1.41 -15.13
CA ASP A 41 10.14 1.00 -16.01
C ASP A 41 10.27 -0.54 -16.12
N SER A 42 9.75 -1.26 -15.12
CA SER A 42 9.77 -2.73 -15.06
C SER A 42 8.48 -3.37 -15.58
N MET A 43 7.47 -2.57 -15.93
CA MET A 43 6.15 -3.06 -16.35
C MET A 43 5.91 -2.84 -17.86
N PRO A 44 5.29 -3.82 -18.54
CA PRO A 44 4.75 -3.61 -19.88
C PRO A 44 3.68 -2.51 -19.88
N LYS A 45 3.52 -1.80 -21.00
CA LYS A 45 2.52 -0.71 -21.11
C LYS A 45 1.10 -1.24 -20.93
N GLU A 46 0.84 -2.45 -21.41
CA GLU A 46 -0.42 -3.16 -21.29
C GLU A 46 -0.78 -3.43 -19.83
N ALA A 47 0.24 -3.68 -18.99
CA ALA A 47 0.06 -3.83 -17.55
C ALA A 47 -0.30 -2.50 -16.87
N MET A 48 0.26 -1.38 -17.32
CA MET A 48 -0.06 -0.06 -16.76
C MET A 48 -1.56 0.26 -16.91
N VAL A 49 -2.16 -0.10 -18.04
CA VAL A 49 -3.60 0.05 -18.28
C VAL A 49 -4.44 -0.73 -17.26
N VAL A 50 -3.97 -1.89 -16.78
CA VAL A 50 -4.65 -2.66 -15.72
C VAL A 50 -4.73 -1.85 -14.43
N PHE A 51 -3.63 -1.21 -14.02
CA PHE A 51 -3.60 -0.38 -12.82
C PHE A 51 -4.45 0.89 -12.97
N GLU A 52 -4.40 1.56 -14.13
CA GLU A 52 -5.23 2.73 -14.43
C GLU A 52 -6.73 2.41 -14.31
N LYS A 53 -7.17 1.29 -14.91
CA LYS A 53 -8.57 0.84 -14.81
C LYS A 53 -8.96 0.49 -13.38
N ALA A 54 -8.11 -0.24 -12.66
CA ALA A 54 -8.38 -0.60 -11.27
C ALA A 54 -8.42 0.62 -10.33
N ALA A 55 -7.56 1.62 -10.57
CA ALA A 55 -7.53 2.86 -9.81
C ALA A 55 -8.83 3.67 -9.94
N ALA A 56 -9.43 3.68 -11.14
CA ALA A 56 -10.66 4.41 -11.43
C ALA A 56 -11.95 3.64 -11.06
N ALA A 57 -11.88 2.31 -10.89
CA ALA A 57 -13.06 1.48 -10.71
C ALA A 57 -13.74 1.61 -9.32
N GLU A 58 -15.05 1.39 -9.29
CA GLU A 58 -15.84 1.22 -8.06
C GLU A 58 -15.50 -0.06 -7.30
N LYS A 59 -15.01 -1.07 -8.03
CA LYS A 59 -14.57 -2.36 -7.52
C LYS A 59 -13.14 -2.65 -7.99
N PRO A 60 -12.12 -2.05 -7.35
CA PRO A 60 -10.73 -2.11 -7.78
C PRO A 60 -10.20 -3.53 -7.91
N GLN A 61 -10.46 -4.39 -6.92
CA GLN A 61 -9.93 -5.76 -6.89
C GLN A 61 -10.57 -6.66 -7.95
N GLU A 62 -11.90 -6.60 -8.12
CA GLU A 62 -12.60 -7.33 -9.19
C GLU A 62 -12.13 -6.85 -10.57
N THR A 63 -11.95 -5.53 -10.75
CA THR A 63 -11.48 -4.96 -12.02
C THR A 63 -10.05 -5.35 -12.33
N PHE A 64 -9.14 -5.28 -11.35
CA PHE A 64 -7.76 -5.71 -11.51
C PHE A 64 -7.68 -7.18 -11.91
N GLY A 65 -8.42 -8.06 -11.22
CA GLY A 65 -8.48 -9.48 -11.56
C GLY A 65 -9.01 -9.75 -12.97
N ALA A 66 -10.08 -9.07 -13.37
CA ALA A 66 -10.65 -9.23 -14.71
C ALA A 66 -9.74 -8.70 -15.82
N GLU A 67 -9.02 -7.60 -15.58
CA GLU A 67 -8.11 -7.00 -16.57
C GLU A 67 -6.78 -7.77 -16.67
N ILE A 68 -6.24 -8.27 -15.56
CA ILE A 68 -5.01 -9.07 -15.60
C ILE A 68 -5.21 -10.39 -16.36
N GLN A 69 -6.42 -10.97 -16.30
CA GLN A 69 -6.78 -12.18 -17.05
C GLN A 69 -6.87 -11.98 -18.56
N LYS A 70 -6.97 -10.73 -19.03
CA LYS A 70 -6.98 -10.39 -20.46
C LYS A 70 -5.56 -10.24 -21.02
N LEU A 71 -4.55 -10.13 -20.16
CA LEU A 71 -3.16 -10.09 -20.57
C LEU A 71 -2.72 -11.47 -21.05
N ASP A 72 -1.77 -11.52 -21.95
CA ASP A 72 -1.10 -12.76 -22.28
C ASP A 72 -0.35 -13.31 -21.04
N PRO A 73 -0.11 -14.63 -20.97
CA PRO A 73 0.51 -15.24 -19.80
C PRO A 73 1.89 -14.68 -19.45
N GLU A 74 2.70 -14.30 -20.45
CA GLU A 74 4.04 -13.77 -20.23
C GLU A 74 3.96 -12.37 -19.58
N THR A 75 3.08 -11.51 -20.08
CA THR A 75 2.83 -10.19 -19.51
C THR A 75 2.27 -10.30 -18.10
N ALA A 76 1.28 -11.17 -17.86
CA ALA A 76 0.71 -11.37 -16.52
C ALA A 76 1.76 -11.89 -15.51
N GLN A 77 2.68 -12.76 -15.94
CA GLN A 77 3.80 -13.21 -15.12
C GLN A 77 4.77 -12.07 -14.81
N LYS A 78 5.11 -11.22 -15.79
CA LYS A 78 5.97 -10.04 -15.57
C LYS A 78 5.36 -9.08 -14.55
N VAL A 79 4.05 -8.83 -14.60
CA VAL A 79 3.34 -8.02 -13.60
C VAL A 79 3.47 -8.63 -12.21
N THR A 80 3.19 -9.93 -12.09
CA THR A 80 3.28 -10.65 -10.82
C THR A 80 4.70 -10.61 -10.26
N ALA A 81 5.71 -10.85 -11.10
CA ALA A 81 7.12 -10.80 -10.71
C ALA A 81 7.54 -9.38 -10.28
N ALA A 82 7.09 -8.34 -10.99
CA ALA A 82 7.37 -6.96 -10.62
C ALA A 82 6.75 -6.60 -9.26
N LEU A 83 5.49 -6.98 -9.02
CA LEU A 83 4.82 -6.78 -7.74
C LEU A 83 5.51 -7.54 -6.59
N MET A 84 5.85 -8.82 -6.78
CA MET A 84 6.61 -9.58 -5.77
C MET A 84 8.01 -9.01 -5.54
N GLY A 85 8.65 -8.48 -6.58
CA GLY A 85 9.96 -7.84 -6.51
C GLY A 85 9.99 -6.61 -5.59
N THR A 86 8.86 -5.93 -5.40
CA THR A 86 8.77 -4.79 -4.46
C THR A 86 9.05 -5.18 -3.01
N ALA A 87 8.66 -6.39 -2.61
CA ALA A 87 8.87 -6.90 -1.26
C ALA A 87 10.26 -7.51 -1.07
N LYS A 88 10.98 -7.79 -2.16
CA LYS A 88 12.32 -8.36 -2.10
C LYS A 88 13.27 -7.39 -1.42
N GLU A 89 13.97 -7.89 -0.40
CA GLU A 89 14.97 -7.11 0.31
C GLU A 89 16.07 -6.62 -0.64
N GLY A 90 16.43 -5.34 -0.50
CA GLY A 90 17.42 -4.68 -1.33
C GLY A 90 16.91 -4.22 -2.70
N SER A 91 15.64 -4.47 -3.05
CA SER A 91 15.06 -3.88 -4.27
C SER A 91 14.97 -2.36 -4.15
N PRO A 92 15.03 -1.61 -5.28
CA PRO A 92 14.92 -0.15 -5.25
C PRO A 92 13.66 0.34 -4.52
N ILE A 93 12.54 -0.35 -4.72
CA ILE A 93 11.27 -0.01 -4.10
C ILE A 93 11.27 -0.36 -2.61
N ASN A 94 11.78 -1.54 -2.22
CA ASN A 94 11.90 -1.91 -0.81
C ASN A 94 12.77 -0.90 -0.04
N ASN A 95 13.90 -0.50 -0.62
CA ASN A 95 14.79 0.49 -0.03
C ASN A 95 14.10 1.85 0.07
N CYS A 96 13.40 2.28 -0.98
CA CYS A 96 12.61 3.51 -0.97
C CYS A 96 11.57 3.50 0.16
N LEU A 97 10.78 2.42 0.28
CA LEU A 97 9.78 2.27 1.34
C LEU A 97 10.42 2.25 2.74
N LYS A 98 11.58 1.62 2.92
CA LYS A 98 12.35 1.65 4.18
C LYS A 98 12.80 3.08 4.54
N GLU A 99 13.22 3.88 3.56
CA GLU A 99 13.58 5.29 3.81
C GLU A 99 12.36 6.15 4.15
N LEU A 100 11.20 5.90 3.52
CA LEU A 100 9.95 6.56 3.93
C LEU A 100 9.55 6.18 5.35
N ASP A 101 9.70 4.91 5.70
CA ASP A 101 9.41 4.43 7.06
C ASP A 101 10.28 5.14 8.10
N LYS A 102 11.58 5.29 7.84
CA LYS A 102 12.49 6.08 8.68
C LYS A 102 12.10 7.56 8.74
N LYS A 103 11.76 8.16 7.60
CA LYS A 103 11.40 9.59 7.46
C LYS A 103 10.16 9.93 8.26
N TYR A 104 9.11 9.11 8.13
CA TYR A 104 7.81 9.39 8.72
C TYR A 104 7.55 8.64 10.02
N LYS A 105 8.44 7.72 10.42
CA LYS A 105 8.28 6.82 11.57
C LYS A 105 6.91 6.12 11.52
N THR A 106 6.50 5.72 10.33
CA THR A 106 5.20 5.10 10.08
C THR A 106 5.18 3.72 10.69
N ALA A 107 4.74 3.59 11.95
CA ALA A 107 4.30 2.29 12.42
C ALA A 107 3.26 1.79 11.41
N ALA A 108 3.49 0.63 10.80
CA ALA A 108 2.60 0.02 9.81
C ALA A 108 1.19 -0.14 10.41
N SER A 109 0.39 0.92 10.34
CA SER A 109 -0.92 0.94 10.95
C SER A 109 -1.91 0.45 9.91
N SER A 110 -2.70 -0.54 10.30
CA SER A 110 -3.87 -1.03 9.57
C SER A 110 -5.03 -0.01 9.64
N ASP A 111 -4.72 1.28 9.75
CA ASP A 111 -5.68 2.37 9.87
C ASP A 111 -6.37 2.58 8.52
N GLN A 112 -7.57 2.00 8.39
CA GLN A 112 -8.44 2.15 7.23
C GLN A 112 -8.75 3.62 6.95
N GLU A 113 -8.86 4.48 7.96
CA GLU A 113 -9.15 5.90 7.78
C GLU A 113 -7.93 6.66 7.24
N ALA A 114 -6.72 6.34 7.72
CA ALA A 114 -5.49 6.85 7.10
C ALA A 114 -5.38 6.40 5.64
N ALA A 115 -5.62 5.12 5.34
CA ALA A 115 -5.60 4.61 3.98
C ALA A 115 -6.64 5.29 3.07
N LYS A 116 -7.85 5.59 3.57
CA LYS A 116 -8.86 6.38 2.82
C LYS A 116 -8.38 7.81 2.54
N ARG A 117 -7.77 8.49 3.52
CA ARG A 117 -7.22 9.85 3.35
C ARG A 117 -6.07 9.86 2.34
N MET A 118 -5.19 8.87 2.38
CA MET A 118 -4.13 8.68 1.39
C MET A 118 -4.69 8.44 -0.01
N VAL A 119 -5.70 7.57 -0.16
CA VAL A 119 -6.40 7.36 -1.44
C VAL A 119 -7.02 8.66 -1.96
N ALA A 120 -7.65 9.44 -1.09
CA ALA A 120 -8.22 10.74 -1.46
C ALA A 120 -7.14 11.72 -1.95
N ALA A 121 -5.98 11.74 -1.29
CA ALA A 121 -4.85 12.58 -1.69
C ALA A 121 -4.21 12.18 -3.04
N LEU A 122 -4.38 10.92 -3.46
CA LEU A 122 -3.84 10.39 -4.71
C LEU A 122 -4.82 10.44 -5.89
N LYS A 123 -6.13 10.59 -5.64
CA LYS A 123 -7.18 10.41 -6.64
C LYS A 123 -6.99 11.26 -7.90
N ASP A 124 -6.52 12.50 -7.75
CA ASP A 124 -6.32 13.44 -8.86
C ASP A 124 -4.85 13.59 -9.26
N LYS A 125 -3.94 12.80 -8.66
CA LYS A 125 -2.51 12.84 -8.97
C LYS A 125 -2.20 11.93 -10.16
N LYS A 126 -1.90 12.55 -11.29
CA LYS A 126 -1.45 11.85 -12.50
C LYS A 126 -0.21 11.00 -12.22
N GLY A 127 -0.22 9.78 -12.74
CA GLY A 127 0.91 8.89 -12.63
C GLY A 127 1.07 8.28 -11.24
N CYS A 128 0.04 8.27 -10.40
CA CYS A 128 0.03 7.49 -9.16
C CYS A 128 -0.86 6.24 -9.26
N ASP A 129 -1.22 5.83 -10.47
CA ASP A 129 -2.24 4.82 -10.76
C ASP A 129 -1.92 3.46 -10.14
N ILE A 130 -0.65 3.04 -10.16
CA ILE A 130 -0.20 1.79 -9.51
C ILE A 130 -0.49 1.85 -8.01
N MET A 131 -0.01 2.89 -7.33
CA MET A 131 -0.19 3.04 -5.88
C MET A 131 -1.67 3.18 -5.53
N LEU A 132 -2.40 4.03 -6.27
CA LEU A 132 -3.83 4.25 -6.07
C LEU A 132 -4.63 2.96 -6.22
N ALA A 133 -4.37 2.17 -7.27
CA ALA A 133 -5.00 0.87 -7.46
C ALA A 133 -4.69 -0.09 -6.30
N LEU A 134 -3.41 -0.24 -5.94
CA LEU A 134 -2.98 -1.13 -4.84
C LEU A 134 -3.63 -0.75 -3.51
N MET A 135 -3.69 0.54 -3.17
CA MET A 135 -4.35 1.00 -1.94
C MET A 135 -5.85 0.72 -1.98
N ARG A 136 -6.53 1.06 -3.08
CA ARG A 136 -7.98 0.87 -3.22
C ARG A 136 -8.38 -0.61 -3.20
N MET A 137 -7.51 -1.52 -3.64
CA MET A 137 -7.72 -2.97 -3.52
C MET A 137 -7.61 -3.50 -2.08
N ASN A 138 -6.81 -2.83 -1.23
CA ASN A 138 -6.58 -3.25 0.16
C ASN A 138 -7.51 -2.56 1.18
N LEU A 139 -8.27 -1.56 0.75
CA LEU A 139 -9.35 -0.98 1.56
C LEU A 139 -10.49 -2.01 1.69
N LYS A 140 -10.89 -2.30 2.93
CA LYS A 140 -12.06 -3.14 3.18
C LYS A 140 -13.30 -2.27 2.95
N LYS A 141 -14.29 -2.82 2.25
CA LYS A 141 -15.61 -2.18 2.13
C LYS A 141 -16.36 -2.26 3.46
#